data_AF-A0A158FJ16-F1
#
_entry.id   AF-A0A158FJ16-F1
#
_cell.length_a   1.000
_cell.length_b   1.000
_cell.length_c   1.000
_cell.angle_alpha   90.00
_cell.angle_beta   90.00
_cell.angle_gamma   90.00
#
_symmetry.space_group_name_H-M   'P 1'
#
loop_
_entity.id
_entity.type
_entity.pdbx_description
1 polymer ?
#
loop_
_entity_poly.entity_id
_entity_poly.type
_entity_poly.pdbx_seq_one_letter_code
_entity_poly.pdbx_strand_id
1 'polypeptide(L)'
;MRTLPSRPGKKSLAVIVGTVVASMAISFTSSREGVSLKPYDDRLAGSLQTVCYGETNVGMRNYSLDECKEMLSESLAGYAMEVRRLTPGFDDLTDGQKVAVIDMAYNNGVEAYRTSTLRTTYGKRSNSRPRASSSCAAAWSPCAG
;
A
#
# COMPACT_ATOMS: atom_id res chain seq x y z
N MET A 1 -16.31 -7.14 7.44
CA MET A 1 -15.74 -5.82 7.78
C MET A 1 -14.27 -5.83 7.39
N ARG A 2 -13.81 -4.83 6.62
CA ARG A 2 -12.40 -4.66 6.25
C ARG A 2 -11.65 -4.27 7.53
N THR A 3 -10.79 -5.14 8.05
CA THR A 3 -9.96 -4.82 9.21
C THR A 3 -8.91 -3.80 8.77
N LEU A 4 -9.11 -2.54 9.14
CA LEU A 4 -8.18 -1.47 8.80
C LEU A 4 -6.98 -1.52 9.74
N PRO A 5 -5.74 -1.57 9.22
CA PRO A 5 -4.55 -1.43 10.06
C PRO A 5 -4.55 -0.07 10.76
N SER A 6 -4.00 -0.03 11.97
CA SER A 6 -3.77 1.24 12.65
C SER A 6 -2.77 2.09 11.85
N ARG A 7 -3.09 3.37 11.63
CA ARG A 7 -2.14 4.32 11.06
C ARG A 7 -0.96 4.47 12.03
N PRO A 8 0.29 4.28 11.58
CA PRO A 8 1.44 4.24 12.48
C PRO A 8 1.77 5.55 13.22
N GLY A 9 1.08 6.66 12.94
CA GLY A 9 1.22 7.96 13.60
C GLY A 9 2.57 8.64 13.38
N LYS A 10 3.68 7.98 13.73
CA LYS A 10 5.05 8.52 13.69
C LYS A 10 5.95 7.87 12.63
N LYS A 11 5.55 6.75 12.00
CA LYS A 11 6.34 6.09 10.95
C LYS A 11 5.72 6.36 9.59
N SER A 12 6.41 7.12 8.74
CA SER A 12 5.95 7.37 7.38
C SER A 12 6.13 6.12 6.51
N LEU A 13 5.35 6.02 5.42
CA LEU A 13 5.48 4.96 4.43
C LEU A 13 6.92 4.87 3.90
N ALA A 14 7.56 6.01 3.64
CA ALA A 14 8.94 6.09 3.18
C ALA A 14 9.94 5.45 4.15
N VAL A 15 9.73 5.54 5.47
CA VAL A 15 10.57 4.86 6.47
C VAL A 15 10.35 3.34 6.42
N ILE A 16 9.14 2.88 6.11
CA ILE A 16 8.78 1.46 6.15
C ILE A 16 9.26 0.72 4.90
N VAL A 17 9.14 1.34 3.72
CA VAL A 17 9.40 0.68 2.42
C VAL A 17 10.44 1.38 1.55
N GLY A 18 10.98 2.52 1.97
CA GLY A 18 11.86 3.37 1.16
C GLY A 18 11.09 4.42 0.37
N THR A 19 11.76 5.53 0.02
CA THR A 19 11.15 6.68 -0.67
C THR A 19 10.62 6.34 -2.06
N VAL A 20 11.35 5.53 -2.83
CA VAL A 20 10.95 5.11 -4.18
C VAL A 20 9.65 4.31 -4.14
N VAL A 21 9.61 3.25 -3.31
CA VAL A 21 8.42 2.40 -3.17
C VAL A 21 7.23 3.19 -2.62
N ALA A 22 7.46 4.09 -1.67
CA ALA A 22 6.41 4.94 -1.12
C ALA A 22 5.77 5.82 -2.19
N SER A 23 6.57 6.52 -2.99
CA SER A 23 6.09 7.38 -4.08
C SER A 23 5.36 6.57 -5.15
N MET A 24 5.87 5.39 -5.50
CA MET A 24 5.22 4.49 -6.45
C MET A 24 3.87 3.99 -5.92
N ALA A 25 3.78 3.59 -4.65
CA ALA A 25 2.54 3.11 -4.04
C ALA A 25 1.46 4.20 -4.02
N ILE A 26 1.81 5.42 -3.59
CA ILE A 26 0.89 6.56 -3.60
C ILE A 26 0.41 6.85 -5.02
N SER A 27 1.31 6.94 -6.00
CA SER A 27 0.96 7.24 -7.39
C SER A 27 0.12 6.14 -8.03
N PHE A 28 0.47 4.88 -7.78
CA PHE A 28 -0.22 3.73 -8.32
C PHE A 28 -1.64 3.62 -7.77
N THR A 29 -1.80 3.67 -6.45
CA THR A 29 -3.12 3.55 -5.80
C THR A 29 -3.99 4.77 -6.12
N SER A 30 -3.44 5.99 -6.09
CA SER A 30 -4.21 7.20 -6.43
C SER A 30 -4.63 7.28 -7.89
N SER A 31 -3.95 6.62 -8.82
CA SER A 31 -4.36 6.56 -10.24
C SER A 31 -5.50 5.57 -10.51
N ARG A 32 -5.74 4.64 -9.59
CA ARG A 32 -6.77 3.58 -9.70
C ARG A 32 -8.06 3.92 -8.95
N GLU A 33 -7.93 4.64 -7.85
CA GLU A 33 -9.02 5.09 -7.00
C GLU A 33 -9.61 6.41 -7.55
N GLY A 34 -10.94 6.49 -7.59
CA GLY A 34 -11.59 7.79 -7.78
C GLY A 34 -11.37 8.65 -6.53
N VAL A 35 -10.94 9.90 -6.69
CA VAL A 35 -10.77 10.82 -5.56
C VAL A 35 -12.04 11.61 -5.30
N SER A 36 -12.55 11.56 -4.07
CA SER A 36 -13.61 12.47 -3.62
C SER A 36 -13.10 13.42 -2.55
N LEU A 37 -12.92 14.69 -2.89
CA LEU A 37 -12.49 15.72 -1.92
C LEU A 37 -13.57 16.07 -0.89
N LYS A 38 -14.80 15.60 -1.10
CA LYS A 38 -15.94 15.78 -0.20
C LYS A 38 -16.36 14.41 0.35
N PRO A 39 -16.76 14.32 1.62
CA PRO A 39 -17.33 13.10 2.17
C PRO A 39 -18.58 12.70 1.39
N TYR A 40 -18.77 11.41 1.18
CA TYR A 40 -19.95 10.83 0.55
C TYR A 40 -20.35 9.54 1.26
N ASP A 41 -21.64 9.20 1.18
CA ASP A 41 -22.14 7.93 1.69
C ASP A 41 -21.87 6.83 0.66
N ASP A 42 -20.92 5.95 0.98
CA ASP A 42 -20.61 4.81 0.14
C ASP A 42 -21.63 3.68 0.38
N ARG A 43 -22.65 3.65 -0.48
CA ARG A 43 -23.71 2.63 -0.45
C ARG A 43 -23.20 1.22 -0.70
N LEU A 44 -22.10 1.05 -1.44
CA LEU A 44 -21.48 -0.27 -1.66
C LEU A 44 -20.74 -0.75 -0.40
N ALA A 45 -20.26 0.20 0.41
CA ALA A 45 -19.69 -0.07 1.73
C ALA A 45 -20.73 -0.06 2.87
N GLY A 46 -22.03 -0.13 2.56
CA GLY A 46 -23.09 -0.16 3.59
C GLY A 46 -23.39 1.19 4.23
N SER A 47 -23.30 2.28 3.45
CA SER A 47 -23.52 3.67 3.88
C SER A 47 -22.47 4.18 4.87
N LEU A 48 -21.25 3.64 4.80
CA LEU A 48 -20.10 4.23 5.47
C LEU A 48 -19.76 5.57 4.82
N GLN A 49 -19.52 6.58 5.64
CA GLN A 49 -18.97 7.83 5.13
C GLN A 49 -17.52 7.61 4.71
N THR A 50 -17.22 8.05 3.48
CA THR A 50 -15.93 7.86 2.84
C THR A 50 -15.47 9.19 2.24
N VAL A 51 -14.16 9.44 2.26
CA VAL A 51 -13.55 10.63 1.63
C VAL A 51 -12.20 10.28 0.99
N CYS A 52 -11.67 11.18 0.17
CA CYS A 52 -10.41 11.03 -0.55
C CYS A 52 -10.35 9.75 -1.38
N TYR A 53 -9.40 8.86 -1.11
CA TYR A 53 -9.14 7.63 -1.85
C TYR A 53 -9.76 6.39 -1.17
N GLY A 54 -10.93 6.54 -0.54
CA GLY A 54 -11.58 5.45 0.20
C GLY A 54 -11.34 5.47 1.72
N GLU A 55 -11.00 6.63 2.29
CA GLU A 55 -10.71 6.78 3.72
C GLU A 55 -12.01 6.85 4.55
N THR A 56 -12.12 5.98 5.55
CA THR A 56 -13.34 5.86 6.40
C THR A 56 -13.11 6.18 7.89
N ASN A 57 -11.85 6.20 8.34
CA ASN A 57 -11.46 6.48 9.74
C ASN A 57 -10.80 7.86 9.88
N VAL A 58 -11.39 8.89 9.24
CA VAL A 58 -10.92 10.28 9.30
C VAL A 58 -12.08 11.23 9.59
N GLY A 59 -11.77 12.49 9.86
CA GLY A 59 -12.79 13.53 9.96
C GLY A 59 -13.54 13.68 8.64
N MET A 60 -14.87 13.54 8.66
CA MET A 60 -15.68 13.68 7.45
C MET A 60 -15.89 15.17 7.12
N ARG A 61 -14.87 15.76 6.49
CA ARG A 61 -14.85 17.15 6.01
C ARG A 61 -14.30 17.23 4.59
N ASN A 62 -14.34 18.43 4.01
CA ASN A 62 -13.65 18.67 2.74
C ASN A 62 -12.13 18.69 2.94
N TYR A 63 -11.42 18.11 1.97
CA TYR A 63 -9.96 18.06 1.95
C TYR A 63 -9.42 18.60 0.62
N SER A 64 -8.20 19.11 0.66
CA SER A 64 -7.38 19.33 -0.53
C SER A 64 -6.83 18.01 -1.08
N LEU A 65 -6.39 18.03 -2.34
CA LEU A 65 -5.77 16.86 -2.96
C LEU A 65 -4.50 16.42 -2.23
N ASP A 66 -3.72 17.37 -1.72
CA ASP A 66 -2.47 17.07 -1.02
C ASP A 66 -2.75 16.45 0.35
N GLU A 67 -3.74 16.95 1.10
CA GLU A 67 -4.21 16.28 2.33
C GLU A 67 -4.70 14.86 2.02
N CYS A 68 -5.40 14.64 0.91
CA CYS A 68 -5.82 13.30 0.51
C CYS A 68 -4.63 12.36 0.23
N LYS A 69 -3.57 12.85 -0.39
CA LYS A 69 -2.35 12.07 -0.66
C LYS A 69 -1.57 11.78 0.63
N GLU A 70 -1.51 12.73 1.55
CA GLU A 70 -0.89 12.54 2.85
C GLU A 70 -1.65 11.48 3.66
N MET A 71 -2.97 11.56 3.71
CA MET A 71 -3.80 10.51 4.35
C MET A 71 -3.61 9.14 3.70
N LEU A 72 -3.56 9.08 2.36
CA LEU A 72 -3.27 7.84 1.65
C LEU A 72 -1.90 7.28 2.05
N SER A 73 -0.87 8.13 2.13
CA SER A 73 0.47 7.73 2.58
C SER A 73 0.45 7.14 4.00
N GLU A 74 -0.29 7.75 4.94
CA GLU A 74 -0.44 7.24 6.31
C GLU A 74 -1.16 5.90 6.36
N SER A 75 -2.24 5.75 5.58
CA SER A 75 -3.00 4.50 5.50
C SER A 75 -2.13 3.39 4.90
N LEU A 76 -1.47 3.65 3.77
CA LEU A 76 -0.56 2.71 3.13
C LEU A 76 0.59 2.31 4.06
N ALA A 77 1.07 3.20 4.95
CA ALA A 77 2.06 2.86 5.96
C ALA A 77 1.57 1.75 6.91
N GLY A 78 0.31 1.82 7.36
CA GLY A 78 -0.33 0.77 8.16
C GLY A 78 -0.38 -0.56 7.43
N TYR A 79 -0.84 -0.56 6.18
CA TYR A 79 -0.89 -1.76 5.35
C TYR A 79 0.49 -2.34 5.05
N ALA A 80 1.48 -1.48 4.78
CA ALA A 80 2.85 -1.91 4.50
C ALA A 80 3.47 -2.63 5.70
N MET A 81 3.21 -2.19 6.94
CA MET A 81 3.68 -2.89 8.13
C MET A 81 3.09 -4.30 8.24
N GLU A 82 1.77 -4.44 8.09
CA GLU A 82 1.12 -5.75 8.18
C GLU A 82 1.53 -6.67 7.03
N VAL A 83 1.59 -6.16 5.81
CA VAL A 83 2.06 -6.94 4.65
C VAL A 83 3.49 -7.40 4.83
N ARG A 84 4.39 -6.51 5.28
CA ARG A 84 5.79 -6.87 5.57
C ARG A 84 5.88 -7.96 6.64
N ARG A 85 5.03 -7.91 7.66
CA ARG A 85 4.94 -8.94 8.72
C ARG A 85 4.41 -10.27 8.19
N LEU A 86 3.48 -10.26 7.24
CA LEU A 86 2.82 -11.45 6.70
C LEU A 86 3.57 -12.14 5.56
N THR A 87 4.58 -11.47 5.01
CA THR A 87 5.30 -11.91 3.81
C THR A 87 6.75 -12.20 4.16
N PRO A 88 7.10 -13.48 4.40
CA PRO A 88 8.48 -13.89 4.52
C PRO A 88 9.28 -13.36 3.34
N GLY A 89 10.39 -12.66 3.62
CA GLY A 89 11.24 -12.15 2.57
C GLY A 89 10.73 -10.92 1.83
N PHE A 90 9.79 -10.18 2.43
CA PHE A 90 9.28 -8.93 1.88
C PHE A 90 10.39 -7.97 1.43
N ASP A 91 11.50 -7.91 2.17
CA ASP A 91 12.59 -6.98 1.88
C ASP A 91 13.35 -7.32 0.59
N ASP A 92 13.34 -8.60 0.18
CA ASP A 92 13.95 -9.09 -1.07
C ASP A 92 13.05 -8.93 -2.31
N LEU A 93 11.81 -8.48 -2.11
CA LEU A 93 10.90 -8.19 -3.21
C LEU A 93 11.39 -6.97 -3.99
N THR A 94 11.15 -6.97 -5.30
CA THR A 94 11.36 -5.78 -6.13
C THR A 94 10.40 -4.67 -5.72
N ASP A 95 10.73 -3.41 -6.04
CA ASP A 95 9.89 -2.26 -5.70
C ASP A 95 8.46 -2.41 -6.21
N GLY A 96 8.29 -2.86 -7.47
CA GLY A 96 6.96 -3.14 -8.03
C GLY A 96 6.22 -4.28 -7.32
N GLN A 97 6.93 -5.30 -6.83
CA GLN A 97 6.32 -6.37 -6.05
C GLN A 97 5.84 -5.86 -4.69
N LYS A 98 6.63 -5.00 -4.02
CA LYS A 98 6.25 -4.34 -2.76
C LYS A 98 4.99 -3.50 -2.97
N VAL A 99 4.93 -2.70 -4.02
CA VAL A 99 3.73 -1.92 -4.38
C VAL A 99 2.52 -2.83 -4.57
N ALA A 100 2.64 -3.90 -5.36
CA ALA A 100 1.53 -4.79 -5.66
C ALA A 100 0.93 -5.47 -4.42
N VAL A 101 1.76 -5.91 -3.47
CA VAL A 101 1.25 -6.53 -2.24
C VAL A 101 0.61 -5.54 -1.28
N ILE A 102 1.13 -4.31 -1.21
CA ILE A 102 0.56 -3.23 -0.41
C ILE A 102 -0.79 -2.80 -1.00
N ASP A 103 -0.86 -2.58 -2.32
CA ASP A 103 -2.10 -2.21 -3.03
C ASP A 103 -3.18 -3.30 -2.89
N MET A 104 -2.80 -4.58 -3.01
CA MET A 104 -3.73 -5.70 -2.80
C MET A 104 -4.32 -5.69 -1.39
N ALA A 105 -3.48 -5.46 -0.37
CA ALA A 105 -3.91 -5.41 1.03
C ALA A 105 -4.73 -4.15 1.34
N TYR A 106 -4.36 -3.01 0.74
CA TYR A 106 -5.17 -1.79 0.80
C TYR A 106 -6.56 -2.12 0.29
N ASN A 107 -6.69 -2.54 -0.98
CA ASN A 107 -7.96 -2.77 -1.70
C ASN A 107 -8.85 -3.86 -1.09
N ASN A 108 -8.28 -4.99 -0.68
CA ASN A 108 -9.06 -6.16 -0.25
C ASN A 108 -9.01 -6.41 1.27
N GLY A 109 -8.19 -5.66 1.99
CA GLY A 109 -7.94 -5.85 3.42
C GLY A 109 -6.82 -6.86 3.71
N VAL A 110 -6.26 -6.75 4.92
CA VAL A 110 -5.12 -7.57 5.38
C VAL A 110 -5.44 -9.06 5.43
N GLU A 111 -6.65 -9.44 5.84
CA GLU A 111 -7.03 -10.85 5.96
C GLU A 111 -7.21 -11.52 4.59
N ALA A 112 -7.76 -10.80 3.60
CA ALA A 112 -7.79 -11.29 2.23
C ALA A 112 -6.38 -11.45 1.65
N TYR A 113 -5.47 -10.51 1.97
CA TYR A 113 -4.06 -10.64 1.60
C TYR A 113 -3.40 -11.87 2.24
N ARG A 114 -3.64 -12.10 3.54
CA ARG A 114 -3.05 -13.21 4.31
C ARG A 114 -3.31 -14.58 3.65
N THR A 115 -4.52 -14.80 3.13
CA THR A 115 -4.90 -16.07 2.50
C THR A 115 -4.65 -16.10 1.00
N SER A 116 -4.19 -14.99 0.41
CA SER A 116 -4.01 -14.87 -1.03
C SER A 116 -2.89 -15.77 -1.59
N THR A 117 -3.08 -16.19 -2.85
CA THR A 117 -2.04 -16.84 -3.67
C THR A 117 -0.87 -15.90 -3.94
N LEU A 118 -1.10 -14.59 -3.99
CA LEU A 118 -0.09 -13.56 -4.18
C LEU A 118 0.95 -13.58 -3.05
N ARG A 119 0.50 -13.55 -1.79
CA ARG A 119 1.38 -13.70 -0.61
C ARG A 119 2.19 -14.99 -0.68
N THR A 120 1.54 -16.10 -1.01
CA THR A 120 2.19 -17.42 -1.09
C THR A 120 3.26 -17.45 -2.18
N THR A 121 2.98 -16.88 -3.35
CA THR A 121 3.91 -16.85 -4.49
C THR A 121 5.14 -16.02 -4.17
N TYR A 122 4.96 -14.84 -3.58
CA TYR A 122 6.07 -13.95 -3.27
C TYR A 122 6.87 -14.39 -2.05
N GLY A 123 6.22 -14.99 -1.05
CA GLY A 123 6.93 -15.63 0.08
C GLY A 123 7.82 -16.79 -0.37
N LYS A 124 7.39 -17.60 -1.34
CA LYS A 124 8.22 -18.67 -1.92
C LYS A 124 9.38 -18.13 -2.77
N ARG A 125 9.15 -17.04 -3.51
CA ARG A 125 10.16 -16.42 -4.39
C ARG A 125 11.31 -15.76 -3.64
N SER A 126 11.09 -15.16 -2.47
CA SER A 126 12.21 -14.64 -1.67
C SER A 126 13.10 -15.79 -1.17
N ASN A 127 12.51 -16.85 -0.61
CA ASN A 127 13.28 -18.00 -0.09
C ASN A 127 14.13 -18.73 -1.15
N SER A 128 13.86 -18.51 -2.44
CA SER A 128 14.56 -19.14 -3.56
C SER A 128 15.56 -18.22 -4.27
N ARG A 129 15.69 -16.94 -3.86
CA ARG A 129 16.73 -16.04 -4.36
C ARG A 129 17.97 -16.10 -3.45
N PRO A 130 19.19 -16.27 -4.00
CA PRO A 130 20.40 -15.99 -3.24
C PRO A 130 20.33 -14.54 -2.74
N ARG A 131 20.75 -14.29 -1.49
CA ARG A 131 20.89 -12.93 -0.93
C ARG A 131 21.90 -12.14 -1.77
N ALA A 132 21.43 -11.54 -2.86
CA ALA A 132 22.23 -10.70 -3.72
C ALA A 132 22.20 -9.29 -3.12
N SER A 133 23.32 -8.92 -2.51
CA SER A 133 23.69 -7.56 -2.19
C SER A 133 23.52 -6.65 -3.41
N SER A 134 22.76 -5.56 -3.24
CA SER A 134 22.95 -4.26 -3.92
C SER A 134 23.41 -4.30 -5.38
N SER A 135 22.47 -4.20 -6.32
CA SER A 135 22.52 -3.31 -7.52
C SER A 135 21.49 -3.75 -8.56
N CYS A 136 20.75 -2.78 -9.10
CA CYS A 136 19.93 -2.85 -10.33
C CYS A 136 18.96 -4.05 -10.46
N ALA A 137 17.78 -3.98 -9.85
CA ALA A 137 16.71 -4.96 -10.11
C ALA A 137 15.30 -4.34 -10.12
N ALA A 138 15.01 -3.49 -11.10
CA ALA A 138 13.65 -3.19 -11.52
C ALA A 138 13.49 -3.62 -12.99
N ALA A 139 12.58 -4.55 -13.25
CA ALA A 139 12.31 -5.10 -14.58
C ALA A 139 11.62 -4.09 -15.54
N TRP A 140 11.60 -2.80 -15.22
CA TRP A 140 10.89 -1.75 -15.97
C TRP A 140 11.68 -0.43 -15.97
N SER A 141 12.97 -0.46 -16.33
CA SER A 141 13.75 0.64 -16.93
C SER A 141 15.15 0.14 -17.29
N PRO A 142 15.74 0.53 -18.45
CA PRO A 142 17.15 0.28 -18.71
C PRO A 142 18.00 1.15 -17.78
N CYS A 143 19.04 0.57 -17.19
CA CYS A 143 20.08 1.33 -16.49
C CYS A 143 20.79 2.21 -17.52
N ALA A 144 20.66 3.53 -17.41
CA ALA A 144 21.42 4.46 -18.23
C ALA A 144 22.79 4.73 -17.58
N GLY A 145 23.84 4.52 -18.36
CA GLY A 145 25.25 4.78 -18.05
C GLY A 145 26.10 4.35 -19.24
#